data_AF-A0A8B7JRY2-F1
#
_entry.id   AF-A0A8B7JRY2-F1
#
_cell.length_a   1.000
_cell.length_b   1.000
_cell.length_c   1.000
_cell.angle_alpha   90.00
_cell.angle_beta   90.00
_cell.angle_gamma   90.00
#
_symmetry.space_group_name_H-M   'P 1'
#
loop_
_entity.id
_entity.type
_entity.pdbx_description
1 polymer ?
#
loop_
_entity_poly.entity_id
_entity_poly.type
_entity_poly.pdbx_seq_one_letter_code
_entity_poly.pdbx_strand_id
1 'polypeptide(L)'
;MWELKPQDGLVQHHTQFSLEKKPVGPEDMGATAVYELDTEKEKDAQAIFERSQKIQEELRGKEDDKIYRGINNYQKYVKPKDTSMGNASSGMVRKGPIRAPEHLRATVRWDYQPDICKDYKETGFCGFGDSCKFLHDRSDYKHGWQIERELDEGRYGVNDEENYEVSSDEEDMPFKCFICRSSFKNPVVTK
;
A
#
# COMPACT_ATOMS: atom_id res chain seq x y z
N MET A 1 -16.60 62.59 -5.53
CA MET A 1 -16.27 61.65 -4.43
C MET A 1 -16.32 60.24 -4.99
N TRP A 2 -15.21 59.78 -5.58
CA TRP A 2 -14.87 58.36 -5.79
C TRP A 2 -13.43 58.33 -6.33
N GLU A 3 -12.46 58.16 -5.44
CA GLU A 3 -11.12 57.71 -5.82
C GLU A 3 -11.20 56.20 -6.02
N LEU A 4 -10.96 55.76 -7.26
CA LEU A 4 -10.76 54.36 -7.58
C LEU A 4 -9.44 53.92 -6.93
N LYS A 5 -9.52 53.17 -5.83
CA LYS A 5 -8.36 52.45 -5.32
C LYS A 5 -8.05 51.30 -6.26
N PRO A 6 -6.82 51.17 -6.79
CA PRO A 6 -6.42 49.95 -7.46
C PRO A 6 -6.33 48.85 -6.39
N GLN A 7 -7.28 47.92 -6.41
CA GLN A 7 -7.10 46.61 -5.80
C GLN A 7 -6.35 45.74 -6.81
N ASP A 8 -5.55 44.82 -6.28
CA ASP A 8 -4.81 43.75 -6.97
C ASP A 8 -3.30 43.99 -7.08
N GLY A 9 -2.68 44.26 -5.92
CA GLY A 9 -1.26 44.02 -5.72
C GLY A 9 -0.99 42.51 -5.64
N LEU A 10 -0.45 41.95 -6.72
CA LEU A 10 0.06 40.58 -6.77
C LEU A 10 1.23 40.46 -5.78
N VAL A 11 1.01 39.81 -4.63
CA VAL A 11 2.06 39.58 -3.63
C VAL A 11 3.08 38.63 -4.24
N GLN A 12 4.22 39.16 -4.67
CA GLN A 12 5.33 38.34 -5.13
C GLN A 12 6.02 37.73 -3.91
N HIS A 13 5.92 36.41 -3.78
CA HIS A 13 6.68 35.66 -2.79
C HIS A 13 8.06 35.37 -3.36
N HIS A 14 9.08 36.02 -2.79
CA HIS A 14 10.48 35.75 -3.10
C HIS A 14 11.06 34.83 -2.03
N THR A 15 11.51 33.65 -2.42
CA THR A 15 12.29 32.76 -1.55
C THR A 15 13.75 33.20 -1.58
N GLN A 16 14.25 33.72 -0.45
CA GLN A 16 15.65 34.09 -0.32
C GLN A 16 16.48 32.86 0.09
N PHE A 17 17.52 32.56 -0.68
CA PHE A 17 18.46 31.47 -0.38
C PHE A 17 19.46 31.88 0.70
N SER A 18 19.79 30.95 1.61
CA SER A 18 20.90 31.16 2.55
C SER A 18 22.23 31.17 1.81
N LEU A 19 23.09 32.16 2.10
CA LEU A 19 24.44 32.29 1.54
C LEU A 19 25.47 31.51 2.38
N GLU A 20 25.18 30.23 2.63
CA GLU A 20 26.07 29.33 3.36
C GLU A 20 26.97 28.55 2.40
N LYS A 21 28.21 28.25 2.84
CA LYS A 21 29.16 27.43 2.06
C LYS A 21 28.89 25.93 2.13
N LYS A 22 27.94 25.50 2.96
CA LYS A 22 27.61 24.07 3.13
C LYS A 22 26.74 23.59 1.96
N PRO A 23 27.03 22.41 1.38
CA PRO A 23 26.18 21.83 0.36
C PRO A 23 24.81 21.46 0.95
N VAL A 24 23.81 21.34 0.09
CA VAL A 24 22.47 20.90 0.49
C VAL A 24 22.50 19.41 0.84
N GLY A 25 21.95 19.05 1.99
CA GLY A 25 21.79 17.66 2.43
C GLY A 25 22.73 17.22 3.54
N PRO A 26 22.68 15.95 3.93
CA PRO A 26 23.52 15.40 4.98
C PRO A 26 24.97 15.15 4.49
N GLU A 27 25.93 15.21 5.40
CA GLU A 27 27.37 15.06 5.09
C GLU A 27 27.73 13.65 4.60
N ASP A 28 26.96 12.64 5.00
CA ASP A 28 27.18 11.22 4.71
C ASP A 28 26.41 10.71 3.48
N MET A 29 25.74 11.61 2.75
CA MET A 29 24.89 11.29 1.60
C MET A 29 23.86 10.18 1.87
N GLY A 30 23.37 10.09 3.12
CA GLY A 30 22.35 9.12 3.52
C GLY A 30 22.87 7.71 3.84
N ALA A 31 24.19 7.54 4.03
CA ALA A 31 24.76 6.25 4.45
C ALA A 31 24.23 5.78 5.81
N THR A 32 23.91 6.71 6.72
CA THR A 32 23.33 6.42 8.04
C THR A 32 21.83 6.70 8.11
N ALA A 33 21.14 6.68 6.96
CA ALA A 33 19.70 6.90 6.91
C ALA A 33 18.96 5.93 7.84
N VAL A 34 18.22 6.49 8.79
CA VAL A 34 17.38 5.75 9.73
C VAL A 34 15.98 5.63 9.13
N TYR A 35 15.42 4.43 9.19
CA TYR A 35 14.05 4.15 8.77
C TYR A 35 13.06 4.53 9.90
N GLU A 36 12.47 5.72 9.80
CA GLU A 36 11.58 6.31 10.82
C GLU A 36 10.10 6.32 10.41
N LEU A 37 9.61 5.27 9.73
CA LEU A 37 8.18 5.16 9.40
C LEU A 37 7.32 4.65 10.58
N ASP A 38 7.93 3.89 11.49
CA ASP A 38 7.25 3.32 12.66
C ASP A 38 7.32 4.24 13.89
N THR A 39 6.71 3.82 15.00
CA THR A 39 6.80 4.54 16.27
C THR A 39 8.25 4.67 16.73
N GLU A 40 8.63 5.87 17.18
CA GLU A 40 9.94 6.15 17.78
C GLU A 40 10.33 5.13 18.86
N LYS A 41 11.63 4.83 18.93
CA LYS A 41 12.22 3.80 19.80
C LYS A 41 11.84 3.89 21.28
N GLU A 42 11.64 5.09 21.81
CA GLU A 42 11.30 5.29 23.24
C GLU A 42 9.81 5.12 23.54
N LYS A 43 8.97 5.35 22.53
CA LYS A 43 7.51 5.32 22.62
C LYS A 43 6.93 4.01 22.10
N ASP A 44 7.75 3.18 21.47
CA ASP A 44 7.32 1.89 20.95
C ASP A 44 6.85 0.93 22.06
N ALA A 45 6.10 -0.08 21.64
CA ALA A 45 5.57 -1.08 22.55
C ALA A 45 6.68 -1.89 23.26
N GLN A 46 7.90 -1.91 22.72
CA GLN A 46 9.02 -2.62 23.32
C GLN A 46 9.58 -1.84 24.51
N ALA A 47 9.85 -0.55 24.34
CA ALA A 47 10.33 0.34 25.38
C ALA A 47 9.28 0.53 26.49
N ILE A 48 8.00 0.55 26.15
CA ILE A 48 6.92 0.53 27.16
C ILE A 48 6.99 -0.77 27.99
N PHE A 49 7.20 -1.91 27.34
CA PHE A 49 7.31 -3.19 28.03
C PHE A 49 8.56 -3.26 28.92
N GLU A 50 9.72 -2.86 28.42
CA GLU A 50 10.97 -2.79 29.17
C GLU A 50 10.83 -1.86 30.39
N ARG A 51 10.19 -0.69 30.23
CA ARG A 51 9.87 0.21 31.34
C ARG A 51 8.96 -0.47 32.38
N SER A 52 7.92 -1.18 31.93
CA SER A 52 7.01 -1.88 32.84
C SER A 52 7.70 -3.01 33.62
N GLN A 53 8.60 -3.76 32.96
CA GLN A 53 9.36 -4.82 33.59
C GLN A 53 10.29 -4.26 34.67
N LYS A 54 11.01 -3.17 34.36
CA LYS A 54 11.89 -2.49 35.32
C LYS A 54 11.13 -2.03 36.58
N ILE A 55 9.96 -1.42 36.40
CA ILE A 55 9.10 -0.98 37.51
C ILE A 55 8.64 -2.17 38.37
N GLN A 56 8.27 -3.29 37.74
CA GLN A 56 7.84 -4.49 38.46
C GLN A 56 8.98 -5.16 39.23
N GLU A 57 10.21 -5.10 38.73
CA GLU A 57 11.38 -5.58 39.48
C GLU A 57 11.69 -4.70 40.68
N GLU A 58 11.61 -3.38 40.55
CA GLU A 58 11.80 -2.43 41.66
C GLU A 58 10.72 -2.54 42.76
N LEU A 59 9.51 -2.96 42.40
CA LEU A 59 8.38 -3.20 43.30
C LEU A 59 8.38 -4.60 43.91
N ARG A 60 9.28 -5.50 43.46
CA ARG A 60 9.28 -6.88 43.93
C ARG A 60 9.64 -6.94 45.41
N GLY A 61 8.72 -7.42 46.24
CA GLY A 61 8.91 -7.54 47.69
C GLY A 61 8.59 -6.28 48.49
N LYS A 62 8.12 -5.21 47.85
CA LYS A 62 7.54 -4.04 48.53
C LYS A 62 6.03 -4.25 48.74
N GLU A 63 5.52 -3.68 49.83
CA GLU A 63 4.07 -3.62 50.07
C GLU A 63 3.38 -2.72 49.03
N ASP A 64 2.06 -2.85 48.93
CA ASP A 64 1.29 -2.08 47.95
C ASP A 64 1.12 -0.62 48.40
N ASP A 65 1.89 0.27 47.79
CA ASP A 65 1.87 1.71 48.04
C ASP A 65 0.55 2.39 47.61
N LYS A 66 -0.36 1.70 46.88
CA LYS A 66 -1.60 2.24 46.26
C LYS A 66 -1.40 3.43 45.30
N ILE A 67 -0.15 3.73 44.94
CA ILE A 67 0.19 4.78 43.98
C ILE A 67 0.03 4.23 42.56
N TYR A 68 -0.81 4.88 41.76
CA TYR A 68 -1.01 4.49 40.37
C TYR A 68 0.20 4.85 39.50
N ARG A 69 0.81 3.84 38.85
CA ARG A 69 2.00 4.00 37.99
C ARG A 69 1.73 3.72 36.51
N GLY A 70 0.46 3.70 36.11
CA GLY A 70 0.02 3.45 34.73
C GLY A 70 -0.66 2.09 34.54
N ILE A 71 -1.40 1.98 33.44
CA ILE A 71 -2.30 0.85 33.13
C ILE A 71 -1.54 -0.48 33.09
N ASN A 72 -0.30 -0.48 32.60
CA ASN A 72 0.49 -1.71 32.42
C ASN A 72 1.23 -2.15 33.69
N ASN A 73 1.25 -1.30 34.73
CA ASN A 73 2.11 -1.41 35.91
C ASN A 73 1.39 -1.86 37.18
N TYR A 74 0.17 -2.41 37.06
CA TYR A 74 -0.43 -3.14 38.18
C TYR A 74 0.48 -4.30 38.61
N GLN A 75 0.44 -4.63 39.91
CA GLN A 75 1.35 -5.61 40.50
C GLN A 75 1.11 -7.00 39.91
N LYS A 76 2.12 -7.54 39.23
CA LYS A 76 2.12 -8.91 38.72
C LYS A 76 3.02 -9.77 39.61
N TYR A 77 2.46 -10.82 40.18
CA TYR A 77 3.19 -11.74 41.07
C TYR A 77 3.94 -12.83 40.30
N VAL A 78 3.52 -13.11 39.06
CA VAL A 78 4.14 -14.09 38.18
C VAL A 78 5.10 -13.37 37.24
N LYS A 79 6.39 -13.70 37.33
CA LYS A 79 7.36 -13.29 36.32
C LYS A 79 7.10 -14.09 35.04
N PRO A 80 6.94 -13.44 33.87
CA PRO A 80 7.03 -14.14 32.60
C PRO A 80 8.36 -14.87 32.55
N LYS A 81 8.33 -16.20 32.42
CA LYS A 81 9.56 -17.00 32.34
C LYS A 81 10.27 -16.69 31.02
N ASP A 82 11.57 -16.50 31.09
CA ASP A 82 12.41 -16.59 29.89
C ASP A 82 12.26 -17.99 29.31
N THR A 83 12.01 -18.05 28.01
CA THR A 83 11.89 -19.33 27.30
C THR A 83 13.26 -19.71 26.75
N SER A 84 13.44 -20.97 26.34
CA SER A 84 14.65 -21.40 25.61
C SER A 84 14.93 -20.57 24.34
N MET A 85 13.94 -19.82 23.85
CA MET A 85 14.04 -18.95 22.69
C MET A 85 14.57 -17.53 23.00
N GLY A 86 14.80 -17.18 24.27
CA GLY A 86 15.39 -15.89 24.67
C GLY A 86 14.65 -15.16 25.79
N ASN A 87 15.14 -13.95 26.08
CA ASN A 87 14.61 -13.06 27.11
C ASN A 87 13.17 -12.62 26.75
N ALA A 88 12.29 -12.52 27.75
CA ALA A 88 10.93 -11.98 27.62
C ALA A 88 10.86 -10.59 26.94
N SER A 89 11.93 -9.80 26.95
CA SER A 89 12.03 -8.50 26.25
C SER A 89 12.50 -8.58 24.80
N SER A 90 13.01 -9.74 24.35
CA SER A 90 13.54 -9.90 22.99
C SER A 90 12.43 -9.97 21.93
N GLY A 91 12.71 -9.44 20.74
CA GLY A 91 11.73 -9.31 19.66
C GLY A 91 11.10 -10.61 19.16
N MET A 92 11.76 -11.76 19.32
CA MET A 92 11.23 -13.07 18.87
C MET A 92 10.39 -13.77 19.94
N VAL A 93 10.53 -13.41 21.22
CA VAL A 93 9.79 -14.03 22.34
C VAL A 93 8.61 -13.16 22.78
N ARG A 94 8.74 -11.84 22.63
CA ARG A 94 7.72 -10.88 23.04
C ARG A 94 6.46 -11.00 22.20
N LYS A 95 5.30 -10.90 22.86
CA LYS A 95 3.99 -10.78 22.21
C LYS A 95 3.63 -9.30 22.06
N GLY A 96 3.29 -8.89 20.84
CA GLY A 96 2.89 -7.52 20.50
C GLY A 96 3.67 -6.95 19.31
N PRO A 97 3.46 -5.67 18.97
CA PRO A 97 4.14 -5.01 17.84
C PRO A 97 5.67 -5.06 17.99
N ILE A 98 6.38 -5.63 17.02
CA ILE A 98 7.84 -5.78 17.06
C ILE A 98 8.49 -4.52 16.49
N ARG A 99 9.63 -4.11 17.06
CA ARG A 99 10.44 -2.99 16.55
C ARG A 99 11.08 -3.38 15.22
N ALA A 100 10.84 -2.59 14.18
CA ALA A 100 11.48 -2.78 12.88
C ALA A 100 13.00 -2.45 12.94
N PRO A 101 13.83 -3.05 12.09
CA PRO A 101 15.24 -2.70 11.98
C PRO A 101 15.41 -1.28 11.41
N GLU A 102 16.15 -0.43 12.13
CA GLU A 102 16.36 0.99 11.78
C GLU A 102 17.25 1.20 10.54
N HIS A 103 18.17 0.28 10.26
CA HIS A 103 19.23 0.43 9.25
C HIS A 103 19.04 -0.51 8.05
N LEU A 104 17.80 -0.93 7.79
CA LEU A 104 17.48 -1.84 6.69
C LEU A 104 16.31 -1.30 5.89
N ARG A 105 16.51 -1.15 4.58
CA ARG A 105 15.44 -0.86 3.63
C ARG A 105 14.95 -2.18 3.02
N ALA A 106 13.67 -2.49 3.21
CA ALA A 106 13.07 -3.64 2.57
C ALA A 106 13.12 -3.51 1.03
N THR A 107 13.50 -4.58 0.34
CA THR A 107 13.45 -4.65 -1.12
C THR A 107 12.00 -4.76 -1.56
N VAL A 108 11.51 -3.80 -2.34
CA VAL A 108 10.14 -3.78 -2.85
C VAL A 108 10.12 -4.37 -4.25
N ARG A 109 9.19 -5.29 -4.52
CA ARG A 109 8.88 -5.83 -5.84
C ARG A 109 7.40 -5.60 -6.12
N TRP A 110 7.07 -5.06 -7.29
CA TRP A 110 5.70 -4.95 -7.76
C TRP A 110 5.17 -6.33 -8.17
N ASP A 111 4.02 -6.72 -7.61
CA ASP A 111 3.36 -7.96 -7.96
C ASP A 111 2.20 -7.70 -8.92
N TYR A 112 2.49 -7.79 -10.23
CA TYR A 112 1.52 -7.50 -11.28
C TYR A 112 0.57 -8.67 -11.59
N GLN A 113 0.78 -9.86 -11.01
CA GLN A 113 -0.03 -11.04 -11.30
C GLN A 113 -1.32 -11.02 -10.44
N PRO A 114 -2.51 -10.84 -11.04
CA PRO A 114 -3.75 -10.82 -10.26
C PRO A 114 -4.26 -12.25 -10.01
N ASP A 115 -4.68 -12.53 -8.78
CA ASP A 115 -5.34 -13.78 -8.42
C ASP A 115 -6.85 -13.75 -8.72
N ILE A 116 -7.22 -13.43 -9.97
CA ILE A 116 -8.62 -13.35 -10.42
C ILE A 116 -9.02 -14.64 -11.14
N CYS A 117 -10.20 -15.17 -10.83
CA CYS A 117 -10.73 -16.34 -11.51
C CYS A 117 -11.08 -16.00 -12.95
N LYS A 118 -10.33 -16.57 -13.90
CA LYS A 118 -10.55 -16.38 -15.34
C LYS A 118 -11.96 -16.77 -15.76
N ASP A 119 -12.41 -17.96 -15.36
CA ASP A 119 -13.71 -18.50 -15.77
C ASP A 119 -14.86 -17.63 -15.23
N TYR A 120 -14.77 -17.19 -13.98
CA TYR A 120 -15.77 -16.30 -13.39
C TYR A 120 -15.79 -14.91 -14.03
N LYS A 121 -14.61 -14.36 -14.36
CA LYS A 121 -14.50 -13.05 -15.01
C LYS A 121 -15.11 -13.05 -16.41
N GLU A 122 -14.73 -14.02 -17.24
CA GLU A 122 -15.20 -14.10 -18.63
C GLU A 122 -16.66 -14.58 -18.71
N THR A 123 -17.01 -15.66 -18.02
CA THR A 123 -18.29 -16.35 -18.22
C THR A 123 -19.34 -16.02 -17.15
N GLY A 124 -18.92 -15.54 -15.98
CA GLY A 124 -19.80 -15.31 -14.83
C GLY A 124 -20.12 -16.57 -14.05
N PHE A 125 -19.57 -17.72 -14.47
CA PHE A 125 -19.75 -18.99 -13.81
C PHE A 125 -18.41 -19.66 -13.59
N CYS A 126 -18.08 -19.92 -12.32
CA CYS A 126 -16.94 -20.73 -11.96
C CYS A 126 -17.41 -22.14 -11.64
N GLY A 127 -16.89 -23.15 -12.34
CA GLY A 127 -17.24 -24.55 -12.06
C GLY A 127 -16.85 -25.03 -10.66
N PHE A 128 -15.92 -24.34 -10.00
CA PHE A 128 -15.53 -24.61 -8.61
C PHE A 128 -16.43 -23.90 -7.58
N GLY A 129 -17.33 -23.02 -8.01
CA GLY A 129 -18.16 -22.20 -7.12
C GLY A 129 -17.32 -21.48 -6.07
N ASP A 130 -17.83 -21.40 -4.85
CA ASP A 130 -17.17 -20.70 -3.73
C ASP A 130 -15.91 -21.41 -3.20
N SER A 131 -15.62 -22.62 -3.69
CA SER A 131 -14.38 -23.33 -3.34
C SER A 131 -13.19 -22.89 -4.18
N CYS A 132 -13.38 -21.97 -5.13
CA CYS A 132 -12.31 -21.42 -5.95
C CYS A 132 -11.30 -20.65 -5.09
N LYS A 133 -10.01 -20.93 -5.25
CA LYS A 133 -8.92 -20.20 -4.57
C LYS A 133 -8.69 -18.78 -5.12
N PHE A 134 -9.24 -18.50 -6.31
CA PHE A 134 -9.07 -17.24 -7.01
C PHE A 134 -10.27 -16.33 -6.77
N LEU A 135 -10.04 -15.02 -6.80
CA LEU A 135 -11.06 -14.01 -6.55
C LEU A 135 -12.14 -14.02 -7.63
N HIS A 136 -13.39 -14.07 -7.20
CA HIS A 136 -14.57 -13.94 -8.06
C HIS A 136 -14.93 -12.48 -8.27
N ASP A 137 -14.15 -11.80 -9.11
CA ASP A 137 -14.39 -10.42 -9.52
C ASP A 137 -14.69 -10.34 -11.03
N ARG A 138 -15.58 -9.41 -11.40
CA ARG A 138 -16.00 -9.13 -12.79
C ARG A 138 -15.58 -7.73 -13.26
N SER A 139 -14.83 -6.99 -12.46
CA SER A 139 -14.31 -5.70 -12.89
C SER A 139 -13.28 -5.81 -14.02
N ASP A 140 -13.37 -4.87 -14.95
CA ASP A 140 -12.57 -4.74 -16.17
C ASP A 140 -11.60 -3.54 -16.13
N TYR A 141 -11.30 -3.02 -14.93
CA TYR A 141 -10.33 -1.94 -14.75
C TYR A 141 -8.95 -2.32 -15.32
N LYS A 142 -8.28 -1.31 -15.89
CA LYS A 142 -6.93 -1.44 -16.43
C LYS A 142 -5.92 -1.77 -15.33
N HIS A 143 -4.97 -2.63 -15.65
CA HIS A 143 -3.86 -2.94 -14.75
C HIS A 143 -2.84 -1.78 -14.71
N GLY A 144 -2.08 -1.66 -13.62
CA GLY A 144 -1.09 -0.60 -13.44
C GLY A 144 -0.10 -0.47 -14.62
N TRP A 145 0.39 -1.60 -15.14
CA TRP A 145 1.31 -1.60 -16.30
C TRP A 145 0.65 -1.11 -17.60
N GLN A 146 -0.67 -1.30 -17.76
CA GLN A 146 -1.40 -0.79 -18.93
C GLN A 146 -1.54 0.73 -18.83
N ILE A 147 -1.79 1.24 -17.62
CA ILE A 147 -1.89 2.67 -17.34
C ILE A 147 -0.54 3.36 -17.54
N GLU A 148 0.55 2.79 -17.01
CA GLU A 148 1.91 3.32 -17.19
C GLU A 148 2.26 3.47 -18.68
N ARG A 149 1.96 2.45 -19.48
CA ARG A 149 2.19 2.50 -20.93
C ARG A 149 1.34 3.56 -21.63
N GLU A 150 0.05 3.65 -21.31
CA GLU A 150 -0.83 4.69 -21.89
C GLU A 150 -0.40 6.11 -21.51
N LEU A 151 0.15 6.26 -20.31
CA LEU A 151 0.70 7.53 -19.84
C LEU A 151 1.95 7.93 -20.63
N ASP A 152 2.87 6.99 -20.84
CA ASP A 152 4.09 7.21 -21.64
C ASP A 152 3.78 7.55 -23.11
N GLU A 153 2.71 6.95 -23.65
CA GLU A 153 2.21 7.22 -25.00
C GLU A 153 1.35 8.49 -25.08
N GLY A 154 1.03 9.13 -23.95
CA GLY A 154 0.18 10.32 -23.89
C GLY A 154 -1.30 10.06 -24.25
N ARG A 155 -1.74 8.79 -24.28
CA ARG A 155 -3.13 8.39 -24.54
C ARG A 155 -3.98 8.33 -23.26
N TYR A 156 -3.33 8.37 -22.10
CA TYR A 156 -4.00 8.33 -20.82
C TYR A 156 -4.97 9.52 -20.65
N GLY A 157 -6.26 9.23 -20.49
CA GLY A 157 -7.29 10.24 -20.29
C GLY A 157 -7.79 10.92 -21.57
N VAL A 158 -7.32 10.51 -22.76
CA VAL A 158 -7.92 10.91 -24.03
C VAL A 158 -9.23 10.12 -24.17
N ASN A 159 -10.34 10.80 -23.87
CA ASN A 159 -11.68 10.24 -24.01
C ASN A 159 -12.12 10.47 -25.46
N ASP A 160 -11.69 9.61 -26.38
CA ASP A 160 -12.28 9.58 -27.71
C ASP A 160 -13.75 9.18 -27.54
N GLU A 161 -14.68 10.09 -27.80
CA GLU A 161 -16.14 9.84 -27.75
C GLU A 161 -16.54 8.64 -28.62
N GLU A 162 -15.71 8.30 -29.61
CA GLU A 162 -15.86 7.16 -30.52
C GLU A 162 -15.63 5.78 -29.85
N ASN A 163 -14.99 5.68 -28.67
CA ASN A 163 -14.71 4.37 -28.04
C ASN A 163 -15.97 3.65 -27.51
N TYR A 164 -17.10 4.36 -27.39
CA TYR A 164 -18.40 3.79 -27.02
C TYR A 164 -19.36 3.69 -28.20
N GLU A 165 -18.92 4.10 -29.39
CA GLU A 165 -19.69 3.93 -30.61
C GLU A 165 -19.50 2.50 -31.10
N VAL A 166 -20.50 1.65 -30.86
CA VAL A 166 -20.67 0.46 -31.68
C VAL A 166 -20.94 0.98 -33.08
N SER A 167 -19.94 0.93 -33.96
CA SER A 167 -20.11 1.31 -35.37
C SER A 167 -21.35 0.57 -35.89
N SER A 168 -22.41 1.35 -36.13
CA SER A 168 -23.69 0.84 -36.62
C SER A 168 -23.64 0.52 -38.12
N ASP A 169 -22.45 0.60 -38.73
CA ASP A 169 -22.24 0.38 -40.15
C ASP A 169 -21.67 -1.02 -40.39
N GLU A 170 -22.62 -1.93 -40.59
CA GLU A 170 -22.65 -2.93 -41.66
C GLU A 170 -21.46 -3.91 -41.81
N GLU A 171 -21.78 -5.20 -41.57
CA GLU A 171 -21.04 -6.42 -41.94
C GLU A 171 -20.09 -7.06 -40.91
N ASP A 172 -20.62 -7.38 -39.72
CA ASP A 172 -20.04 -8.41 -38.84
C ASP A 172 -20.35 -9.84 -39.36
N MET A 173 -20.18 -10.06 -40.68
CA MET A 173 -20.20 -11.39 -41.27
C MET A 173 -18.75 -11.90 -41.34
N PRO A 174 -18.39 -12.98 -40.61
CA PRO A 174 -17.02 -13.46 -40.56
C PRO A 174 -16.49 -13.76 -41.97
N PHE A 175 -15.32 -13.25 -42.37
CA PHE A 175 -14.75 -13.42 -43.72
C PHE A 175 -14.58 -14.89 -44.16
N LYS A 176 -14.64 -15.84 -43.22
CA LYS A 176 -14.53 -17.28 -43.43
C LYS A 176 -15.62 -17.99 -42.65
N CYS A 177 -16.11 -19.11 -43.20
CA CYS A 177 -17.09 -19.94 -42.50
C CYS A 177 -16.53 -20.40 -41.14
N PHE A 178 -17.28 -20.16 -40.06
CA PHE A 178 -16.86 -20.52 -38.70
C PHE A 178 -16.68 -22.05 -38.50
N ILE A 179 -17.29 -22.87 -39.37
CA ILE A 179 -17.21 -24.34 -39.32
C ILE A 179 -15.93 -24.83 -40.00
N CYS A 180 -15.67 -24.40 -41.25
CA CYS A 180 -14.60 -24.96 -42.09
C CYS A 180 -13.39 -24.03 -42.28
N ARG A 181 -13.42 -22.81 -41.70
CA ARG A 181 -12.36 -21.78 -41.78
C ARG A 181 -11.86 -21.50 -43.22
N SER A 182 -12.70 -21.82 -44.19
CA SER A 182 -12.48 -21.60 -45.62
C SER A 182 -13.37 -20.46 -46.11
N SER A 183 -13.12 -19.96 -47.32
CA SER A 183 -14.02 -19.00 -47.97
C SER A 183 -15.41 -19.61 -48.16
N PHE A 184 -16.45 -18.78 -48.13
CA PHE A 184 -17.81 -19.26 -48.33
C PHE A 184 -17.99 -19.81 -49.74
N LYS A 185 -18.34 -21.08 -49.84
CA LYS A 185 -18.76 -21.72 -51.07
C LYS A 185 -20.24 -22.08 -50.91
N ASN A 186 -21.11 -21.30 -51.55
CA ASN A 186 -22.57 -21.36 -51.43
C ASN A 186 -23.07 -21.18 -49.98
N PRO A 187 -22.99 -19.97 -49.39
CA PRO A 187 -23.55 -19.72 -48.06
C PRO A 187 -25.07 -19.89 -48.07
N VAL A 188 -25.60 -20.56 -47.04
CA VAL A 188 -27.04 -20.76 -46.83
C VAL A 188 -27.49 -19.98 -45.60
N VAL A 189 -28.63 -19.29 -45.71
CA VAL A 189 -29.22 -18.51 -44.62
C VAL A 189 -30.30 -19.34 -43.96
N THR A 190 -30.19 -19.59 -42.66
CA THR A 190 -31.25 -20.19 -41.86
C THR A 190 -32.22 -19.11 -41.39
N LYS A 191 -33.48 -19.50 -41.13
CA LYS A 191 -34.51 -18.63 -40.57
C LYS A 191 -34.20 -18.21 -39.14
#